data_AF-A0A090EPJ5-F1
#
_entry.id   AF-A0A090EPJ5-F1
#
_cell.length_a   1.000
_cell.length_b   1.000
_cell.length_c   1.000
_cell.angle_alpha   90.00
_cell.angle_beta   90.00
_cell.angle_gamma   90.00
#
_symmetry.space_group_name_H-M   'P 1'
#
loop_
_entity.id
_entity.type
_entity.pdbx_description
1 polymer ?
#
loop_
_entity_poly.entity_id
_entity_poly.type
_entity_poly.pdbx_seq_one_letter_code
_entity_poly.pdbx_strand_id
1 'polypeptide(L)'
;MNAASQIIPVGALVSLSRARLYLLNSSFLIDEAGLQCPALDRLTSEASHLLSRWNGRAGRPPDVPAEAEWICRAAAEWRAERERRGGRR
;
A
#
# COMPACT_ATOMS: atom_id res chain seq x y z
N MET A 1 18.73 -12.63 21.28
CA MET A 1 19.26 -11.93 20.08
C MET A 1 18.89 -10.46 20.20
N ASN A 2 19.88 -9.57 20.34
CA ASN A 2 19.67 -8.13 20.47
C ASN A 2 19.10 -7.57 19.16
N ALA A 3 17.80 -7.28 19.12
CA ALA A 3 17.21 -6.46 18.08
C ALA A 3 17.65 -5.02 18.31
N ALA A 4 18.91 -4.72 17.97
CA ALA A 4 19.38 -3.34 17.90
C ALA A 4 18.36 -2.54 17.10
N SER A 5 18.00 -1.38 17.63
CA SER A 5 17.17 -0.34 17.04
C SER A 5 17.80 0.15 15.74
N GLN A 6 17.79 -0.69 14.70
CA GLN A 6 18.25 -0.33 13.38
C GLN A 6 17.34 0.77 12.86
N ILE A 7 17.89 1.97 12.81
CA ILE A 7 17.31 3.11 12.13
C ILE A 7 17.14 2.71 10.68
N ILE A 8 15.90 2.71 10.20
CA ILE A 8 15.59 2.37 8.82
C ILE A 8 15.85 3.62 7.97
N PRO A 9 16.66 3.51 6.89
CA PRO A 9 16.87 4.63 5.98
C PRO A 9 15.54 5.10 5.37
N VAL A 10 15.31 6.41 5.36
CA VAL A 10 14.09 7.02 4.80
C VAL A 10 13.86 6.59 3.35
N GLY A 11 14.94 6.47 2.55
CA GLY A 11 14.85 5.99 1.17
C GLY A 11 14.23 4.59 1.06
N ALA A 12 14.52 3.68 1.99
CA ALA A 12 13.94 2.34 1.99
C ALA A 12 12.43 2.37 2.30
N LEU A 13 12.00 3.22 3.23
CA LEU A 13 10.58 3.43 3.53
C LEU A 13 9.82 4.04 2.35
N VAL A 14 10.41 5.01 1.66
CA VAL A 14 9.82 5.63 0.46
C VAL A 14 9.73 4.61 -0.68
N SER A 15 10.78 3.86 -0.96
CA SER A 15 10.78 2.81 -1.99
C SER A 15 9.75 1.73 -1.71
N LEU A 16 9.64 1.27 -0.46
CA LEU A 16 8.65 0.27 -0.05
C LEU A 16 7.21 0.83 -0.14
N SER A 17 7.00 2.10 0.21
CA SER A 17 5.71 2.78 0.04
C SER A 17 5.31 2.83 -1.44
N ARG A 18 6.25 3.20 -2.33
CA ARG A 18 6.03 3.18 -3.78
C ARG A 18 5.75 1.79 -4.33
N ALA A 19 6.52 0.78 -3.91
CA ALA A 19 6.28 -0.61 -4.31
C ALA A 19 4.87 -1.07 -3.94
N ARG A 20 4.41 -0.77 -2.72
CA ARG A 20 3.04 -1.07 -2.28
C ARG A 20 1.99 -0.38 -3.15
N LEU A 21 2.22 0.88 -3.55
CA LEU A 21 1.30 1.60 -4.44
C LEU A 21 1.21 0.95 -5.83
N TYR A 22 2.35 0.50 -6.39
CA TYR A 22 2.34 -0.23 -7.67
C TYR A 22 1.64 -1.58 -7.58
N LEU A 23 1.80 -2.29 -6.45
CA LEU A 23 1.08 -3.54 -6.21
C LEU A 23 -0.44 -3.31 -6.16
N LEU A 24 -0.90 -2.30 -5.43
CA LEU A 24 -2.32 -1.92 -5.38
C LEU A 24 -2.86 -1.56 -6.76
N ASN A 25 -2.13 -0.75 -7.52
CA ASN A 25 -2.51 -0.42 -8.90
C ASN A 25 -2.61 -1.66 -9.79
N SER A 26 -1.68 -2.60 -9.64
CA SER A 26 -1.70 -3.86 -10.39
C SER A 26 -2.90 -4.72 -10.03
N SER A 27 -3.27 -4.79 -8.74
CA SER A 27 -4.50 -5.47 -8.30
C SER A 27 -5.74 -4.84 -8.95
N PHE A 28 -5.83 -3.51 -9.01
CA PHE A 28 -6.96 -2.83 -9.68
C PHE A 28 -7.06 -3.20 -11.16
N LEU A 29 -5.96 -3.17 -11.90
CA LEU A 29 -5.96 -3.48 -13.34
C LEU A 29 -6.31 -4.94 -13.63
N ILE A 30 -5.90 -5.86 -12.75
CA ILE A 30 -6.25 -7.28 -12.85
C ILE A 30 -7.73 -7.51 -12.55
N ASP A 31 -8.26 -6.86 -11.52
CA ASP A 31 -9.69 -6.89 -11.19
C ASP A 31 -10.55 -6.30 -12.32
N GLU A 32 -10.11 -5.22 -12.97
CA GLU A 32 -10.78 -4.63 -14.14
C GLU A 32 -10.83 -5.58 -15.33
N ALA A 33 -9.80 -6.43 -15.49
CA ALA A 33 -9.79 -7.48 -16.50
C ALA A 33 -10.66 -8.70 -16.12
N GLY A 34 -11.33 -8.68 -14.96
CA GLY A 34 -12.13 -9.80 -14.45
C GLY A 34 -11.28 -10.99 -13.97
N LEU A 35 -9.99 -10.77 -13.73
CA LEU A 35 -9.04 -11.78 -13.27
C LEU A 35 -8.81 -11.63 -11.76
N GLN A 36 -8.25 -12.67 -11.14
CA GLN A 36 -7.82 -12.63 -9.74
C GLN A 36 -6.36 -13.09 -9.65
N CYS A 37 -5.57 -12.42 -8.80
CA CYS A 37 -4.19 -12.79 -8.55
C CYS A 37 -3.89 -12.80 -7.04
N PRO A 38 -4.15 -13.93 -6.34
CA PRO A 38 -3.93 -14.03 -4.89
C PRO A 38 -2.48 -13.76 -4.44
N ALA A 39 -1.51 -13.95 -5.34
CA ALA A 39 -0.11 -13.64 -5.06
C ALA A 39 0.11 -12.12 -4.86
N LEU A 40 -0.58 -11.27 -5.62
CA LEU A 40 -0.50 -9.81 -5.45
C LEU A 40 -1.14 -9.35 -4.14
N ASP A 41 -2.23 -9.98 -3.71
CA ASP A 41 -2.85 -9.68 -2.42
C ASP A 41 -1.89 -9.99 -1.26
N ARG A 42 -1.21 -11.14 -1.33
CA ARG A 42 -0.17 -11.49 -0.35
C ARG A 42 0.98 -10.49 -0.36
N LEU A 43 1.53 -10.15 -1.53
CA LEU A 43 2.62 -9.18 -1.63
C LEU A 43 2.23 -7.80 -1.08
N THR A 44 1.00 -7.36 -1.36
CA THR A 44 0.45 -6.11 -0.84
C THR A 44 0.31 -6.14 0.69
N SER A 45 -0.16 -7.25 1.24
CA SER A 45 -0.28 -7.47 2.69
C SER A 45 1.09 -7.45 3.38
N GLU A 46 2.05 -8.21 2.86
CA GLU A 46 3.43 -8.28 3.40
C GLU A 46 4.13 -6.91 3.33
N ALA A 47 3.99 -6.17 2.22
CA ALA A 47 4.53 -4.82 2.10
C ALA A 47 3.90 -3.86 3.11
N SER A 48 2.59 -3.98 3.36
CA SER A 48 1.87 -3.19 4.37
C SER A 48 2.33 -3.52 5.80
N HIS A 49 2.53 -4.81 6.09
CA HIS A 49 3.06 -5.27 7.38
C HIS A 49 4.47 -4.76 7.62
N LEU A 50 5.35 -4.84 6.61
CA LEU A 50 6.72 -4.36 6.68
C LEU A 50 6.78 -2.84 6.89
N LEU A 51 5.95 -2.07 6.17
CA LEU A 51 5.82 -0.62 6.38
C LEU A 51 5.38 -0.29 7.80
N SER A 52 4.34 -0.98 8.31
CA SER A 52 3.85 -0.77 9.69
C SER A 52 4.95 -1.00 10.74
N ARG A 53 5.74 -2.08 10.56
CA ARG A 53 6.86 -2.38 11.46
C ARG A 53 8.00 -1.35 11.40
N TRP A 54 8.19 -0.71 10.25
CA TRP A 54 9.30 0.22 10.02
C TRP A 54 8.92 1.70 10.22
N ASN A 55 7.63 2.07 10.20
CA ASN A 55 7.18 3.46 10.28
C ASN A 55 7.58 4.14 11.61
N GLY A 56 7.71 3.38 12.69
CA GLY A 56 8.22 3.87 13.99
C GLY A 56 9.75 3.77 14.17
N ARG A 57 10.48 3.35 13.13
CA ARG A 57 11.94 3.15 13.15
C ARG A 57 12.68 4.04 12.16
N ALA A 58 11.97 4.99 11.55
CA ALA A 58 12.56 5.98 10.66
C ALA A 58 13.40 6.96 11.50
N GLY A 59 14.66 7.20 11.10
CA GLY A 59 15.52 8.18 11.77
C GLY A 59 15.06 9.63 11.58
N ARG A 60 14.15 9.85 10.63
CA ARG A 60 13.47 11.12 10.32
C ARG A 60 12.12 10.78 9.67
N PRO A 61 11.04 11.53 9.93
CA PRO A 61 9.77 11.31 9.24
C PRO A 61 9.97 11.41 7.71
N PRO A 62 9.45 10.44 6.92
CA PRO A 62 9.51 10.53 5.47
C PRO A 62 8.66 11.70 4.98
N ASP A 63 9.18 12.47 4.02
CA ASP A 63 8.35 13.38 3.24
C ASP A 63 7.33 12.51 2.48
N VAL A 64 6.06 12.64 2.84
CA VAL A 64 4.98 11.88 2.20
C VAL A 64 4.86 12.42 0.76
N PRO A 65 5.08 11.60 -0.28
CA PRO A 65 4.91 12.06 -1.65
C PRO A 65 3.46 12.46 -1.87
N ALA A 66 3.21 13.61 -2.51
CA ALA A 66 1.85 14.08 -2.84
C ALA A 66 1.03 13.02 -3.63
N GLU A 67 1.72 12.14 -4.35
CA GLU A 67 1.18 10.98 -5.06
C GLU A 67 0.41 10.01 -4.15
N ALA A 68 0.81 9.89 -2.87
CA ALA A 68 0.15 9.00 -1.90
C ALA A 68 -1.25 9.51 -1.53
N GLU A 69 -1.46 10.83 -1.53
CA GLU A 69 -2.75 11.43 -1.19
C GLU A 69 -3.78 11.19 -2.30
N TRP A 70 -3.37 11.34 -3.56
CA TRP A 70 -4.20 11.03 -4.71
C TRP A 70 -4.61 9.55 -4.76
N ILE A 71 -3.67 8.62 -4.49
CA ILE A 71 -3.97 7.17 -4.51
C ILE A 71 -4.91 6.78 -3.38
N CYS A 72 -4.74 7.33 -2.18
CA CYS A 72 -5.66 7.12 -1.07
C CYS A 72 -7.08 7.61 -1.42
N ARG A 73 -7.19 8.77 -2.08
CA ARG A 73 -8.47 9.31 -2.55
C ARG A 73 -9.12 8.42 -3.60
N ALA A 74 -8.38 8.04 -4.64
CA ALA A 74 -8.86 7.14 -5.70
C ALA A 74 -9.34 5.79 -5.14
N ALA A 75 -8.59 5.21 -4.19
CA ALA A 75 -8.97 3.95 -3.54
C ALA A 75 -10.22 4.08 -2.65
N ALA A 76 -10.47 5.24 -2.06
CA ALA A 76 -11.69 5.52 -1.29
C ALA A 76 -12.90 5.70 -2.22
N GLU A 77 -12.73 6.46 -3.31
CA GLU A 77 -13.75 6.66 -4.35
C GLU A 77 -14.19 5.33 -4.99
N TRP A 78 -13.24 4.45 -5.32
CA TRP A 78 -13.53 3.13 -5.87
C TRP A 78 -14.31 2.22 -4.90
N ARG A 79 -13.94 2.20 -3.62
CA ARG A 79 -14.66 1.43 -2.58
C ARG A 79 -16.10 1.91 -2.42
N ALA A 80 -16.29 3.23 -2.33
CA ALA A 80 -17.62 3.83 -2.25
C ALA A 80 -18.49 3.48 -3.47
N GLU A 81 -17.88 3.46 -4.66
CA GLU A 81 -18.61 3.08 -5.88
C GLU A 81 -18.99 1.59 -5.91
N ARG A 82 -18.12 0.70 -5.42
CA ARG A 82 -18.47 -0.72 -5.27
C ARG A 82 -19.59 -0.96 -4.27
N GLU A 83 -19.62 -0.23 -3.15
CA GLU A 83 -20.73 -0.29 -2.19
C GLU A 83 -22.05 0.18 -2.82
N ARG A 84 -22.03 1.29 -3.57
CA ARG A 84 -23.23 1.77 -4.31
C ARG A 84 -23.73 0.76 -5.34
N ARG A 85 -22.82 0.07 -6.05
CA ARG A 85 -23.17 -0.93 -7.06
C ARG A 85 -23.57 -2.29 -6.45
N GLY A 86 -23.03 -2.63 -5.28
CA GLY A 86 -23.25 -3.89 -4.58
C GLY A 86 -24.48 -3.91 -3.65
N GLY A 87 -24.92 -2.76 -3.14
CA GLY A 87 -26.11 -2.63 -2.27
C GLY A 87 -27.46 -2.69 -2.99
N ARG A 88 -27.49 -3.16 -4.24
CA ARG A 88 -28.69 -3.19 -5.10
C ARG A 88 -29.11 -4.63 -5.47
N ARG A 89 -28.91 -5.57 -4.54
CA ARG A 89 -29.43 -6.94 -4.60
C ARG A 89 -30.16 -7.27 -3.31
#